data_AF-A0A0X3T6Y0-F1
#
_entry.id   AF-A0A0X3T6Y0-F1
#
_cell.length_a   1.000
_cell.length_b   1.000
_cell.length_c   1.000
_cell.angle_alpha   90.00
_cell.angle_beta   90.00
_cell.angle_gamma   90.00
#
_symmetry.space_group_name_H-M   'P 1'
#
loop_
_entity.id
_entity.type
_entity.pdbx_description
1 polymer ?
#
loop_
_entity_poly.entity_id
_entity_poly.type
_entity_poly.pdbx_seq_one_letter_code
_entity_poly.pdbx_strand_id
1 'polypeptide(L)'
;MGLFWFQGEDMKNIKPKQVKSLLKALEKENYDKASEMLDQIVAKRNESLIEGVEEIAQNLHDTLEGFGQDAQLLRDTKHGLPDATERLEYVMQTTEEASNKTLSAAENMIGLLESIESQTSDEKIAGYVRQAHAEMTEIMTAQSFQDLTGQVLNRVIMLVTSLEASLKDLIQRSGLSLDAIPAAHQSEAERKAEEEKGMGPNVTRESQKGTVGSQADVDAMLDDLGI
;
A
#
# COMPACT_ATOMS: atom_id res chain seq x y z
N MET A 1 4.12 31.33 -9.03
CA MET A 1 4.74 30.79 -7.80
C MET A 1 5.87 29.88 -8.24
N GLY A 2 7.14 30.06 -7.93
CA GLY A 2 7.90 31.12 -7.28
C GLY A 2 9.35 30.92 -7.74
N LEU A 3 9.99 31.99 -8.17
CA LEU A 3 11.37 32.05 -8.65
C LEU A 3 12.33 31.77 -7.47
N PHE A 4 12.68 30.51 -7.21
CA PHE A 4 13.47 30.13 -6.02
C PHE A 4 14.66 29.20 -6.32
N TRP A 5 15.32 29.37 -7.47
CA TRP A 5 16.55 28.62 -7.80
C TRP A 5 17.71 29.48 -8.32
N PHE A 6 17.69 30.79 -8.10
CA PHE A 6 18.88 31.63 -8.25
C PHE A 6 19.26 32.19 -6.88
N GLN A 7 19.76 31.30 -6.02
CA GLN A 7 20.42 31.71 -4.78
C GLN A 7 21.75 32.38 -5.16
N GLY A 8 22.14 33.46 -4.47
CA GLY A 8 23.38 34.22 -4.75
C GLY A 8 24.70 33.45 -4.58
N GLU A 9 24.64 32.12 -4.53
CA GLU A 9 25.72 31.17 -4.42
C GLU A 9 26.42 30.96 -5.78
N ASP A 10 25.67 30.95 -6.89
CA ASP A 10 26.21 30.86 -8.27
C ASP A 10 27.12 32.04 -8.64
N MET A 11 26.89 33.21 -8.05
CA MET A 11 27.71 34.40 -8.21
C MET A 11 28.99 34.40 -7.36
N LYS A 12 29.15 33.48 -6.39
CA LYS A 12 30.35 33.41 -5.53
C LYS A 12 31.61 33.01 -6.31
N ASN A 13 31.46 32.27 -7.41
CA ASN A 13 32.58 31.85 -8.27
C ASN A 13 33.04 32.92 -9.27
N ILE A 14 32.25 33.99 -9.48
CA ILE A 14 32.63 35.14 -10.32
C ILE A 14 33.25 36.24 -9.43
N LYS A 15 34.57 36.38 -9.47
CA LYS A 15 35.24 37.38 -8.63
C LYS A 15 34.91 38.80 -9.13
N PRO A 16 34.54 39.76 -8.26
CA PRO A 16 34.26 41.14 -8.65
C PRO A 16 35.41 41.82 -9.41
N LYS A 17 36.65 41.37 -9.18
CA LYS A 17 37.85 41.83 -9.90
C LYS A 17 37.85 41.41 -11.38
N GLN A 18 37.28 40.26 -11.73
CA GLN A 18 37.19 39.78 -13.11
C GLN A 18 36.16 40.59 -13.91
N VAL A 19 34.99 40.85 -13.31
CA VAL A 19 33.95 41.71 -13.91
C VAL A 19 34.45 43.14 -14.12
N LYS A 20 35.19 43.69 -13.14
CA LYS A 20 35.83 45.02 -13.27
C LYS A 20 36.93 45.05 -14.34
N SER A 21 37.61 43.93 -14.59
CA SER A 21 38.66 43.85 -15.61
C SER A 21 38.06 43.72 -17.02
N LEU A 22 36.94 43.00 -17.15
CA LEU A 22 36.13 42.92 -18.36
C LEU A 22 35.58 44.30 -18.74
N LEU A 23 35.00 45.03 -17.79
CA LEU A 23 34.51 46.40 -17.98
C LEU A 23 35.61 47.33 -18.50
N LYS A 24 36.81 47.27 -17.90
CA LYS A 24 37.97 48.05 -18.35
C LYS A 24 38.49 47.65 -19.73
N ALA A 25 38.31 46.40 -20.16
CA ALA A 25 38.69 45.95 -21.50
C ALA A 25 37.70 46.48 -22.55
N LEU A 26 36.40 46.46 -22.22
CA LEU A 26 35.33 47.03 -23.04
C LEU A 26 35.44 48.56 -23.15
N GLU A 27 35.75 49.25 -22.05
CA GLU A 27 36.00 50.71 -22.03
C GLU A 27 37.19 51.15 -22.90
N LYS A 28 38.12 50.23 -23.21
CA LYS A 28 39.30 50.46 -24.05
C LYS A 28 39.12 49.93 -25.48
N GLU A 29 37.91 49.55 -25.87
CA GLU A 29 37.56 48.94 -27.17
C GLU A 29 38.38 47.69 -27.52
N ASN A 30 38.95 47.02 -26.51
CA ASN A 30 39.72 45.79 -26.70
C ASN A 30 38.79 44.56 -26.61
N TYR A 31 38.08 44.32 -27.71
CA TYR A 31 37.08 43.26 -27.80
C TYR A 31 37.65 41.84 -27.70
N ASP A 32 38.87 41.60 -28.19
CA ASP A 32 39.53 40.29 -28.10
C ASP A 32 39.75 39.88 -26.64
N LYS A 33 40.29 40.81 -25.85
CA LYS A 33 40.53 40.59 -24.42
C LYS A 33 39.23 40.52 -23.62
N ALA A 34 38.19 41.24 -24.04
CA ALA A 34 36.88 41.15 -23.44
C ALA A 34 36.21 39.79 -23.71
N SER A 35 36.32 39.26 -24.94
CA SER A 35 35.83 37.92 -25.28
C SER A 35 36.52 36.85 -24.45
N GLU A 36 37.86 36.88 -24.36
CA GLU A 36 38.63 35.92 -23.56
C GLU A 36 38.21 35.94 -22.07
N MET A 37 37.98 37.13 -21.51
CA MET A 37 37.50 37.27 -20.13
C MET A 37 36.06 36.78 -19.96
N LEU A 38 35.19 36.99 -20.95
CA LEU A 38 33.82 36.49 -20.94
C LEU A 38 33.80 34.96 -21.00
N ASP A 39 34.61 34.36 -21.87
CA ASP A 39 34.75 32.91 -22.01
C ASP A 39 35.25 32.27 -20.70
N GLN A 40 36.20 32.91 -20.02
CA GLN A 40 36.67 32.46 -18.69
C GLN A 40 35.58 32.54 -17.61
N ILE A 41 34.69 33.54 -17.68
CA ILE A 41 33.56 33.67 -16.74
C ILE A 41 32.50 32.60 -17.03
N VAL A 42 32.21 32.36 -18.31
CA VAL A 42 31.25 31.33 -18.75
C VAL A 42 31.76 29.93 -18.40
N ALA A 43 33.05 29.64 -18.63
CA ALA A 43 33.66 28.37 -18.28
C ALA A 43 33.53 28.06 -16.77
N LYS A 44 33.85 29.03 -15.91
CA LYS A 44 33.72 28.88 -14.45
C LYS A 44 32.28 28.70 -13.98
N ARG A 45 31.34 29.39 -14.63
CA ARG A 45 29.91 29.19 -14.36
C ARG A 45 29.49 27.77 -14.74
N ASN A 46 29.95 27.27 -15.88
CA ASN A 46 29.62 25.91 -16.33
C ASN A 46 30.24 24.85 -15.41
N GLU A 47 31.47 25.02 -14.93
CA GLU A 47 32.07 24.16 -13.91
C GLU A 47 31.21 24.09 -12.64
N SER A 48 30.78 25.24 -12.13
CA SER A 48 29.92 25.31 -10.95
C SER A 48 28.54 24.66 -11.15
N LEU A 49 27.98 24.77 -12.37
CA LEU A 49 26.72 24.10 -12.72
C LEU A 49 26.89 22.59 -12.80
N ILE A 50 28.03 22.11 -13.31
CA ILE A 50 28.34 20.68 -13.38
C ILE A 50 28.53 20.14 -11.96
N GLU A 51 29.31 20.82 -11.11
CA GLU A 51 29.48 20.46 -9.69
C GLU A 51 28.14 20.38 -8.96
N GLY A 52 27.23 21.35 -9.19
CA GLY A 52 25.90 21.32 -8.59
C GLY A 52 25.03 20.16 -9.11
N VAL A 53 25.14 19.80 -10.39
CA VAL A 53 24.44 18.64 -10.94
C VAL A 53 25.01 17.33 -10.38
N GLU A 54 26.33 17.25 -10.21
CA GLU A 54 27.00 16.10 -9.60
C GLU A 54 26.60 15.94 -8.12
N GLU A 55 26.53 17.03 -7.36
CA GLU A 55 26.06 17.03 -5.97
C GLU A 55 24.59 16.58 -5.87
N ILE A 56 23.72 17.06 -6.76
CA ILE A 56 22.32 16.61 -6.81
C ILE A 56 22.23 15.14 -7.18
N ALA A 57 23.00 14.69 -8.18
CA ALA A 57 23.01 13.30 -8.62
C ALA A 57 23.51 12.36 -7.51
N GLN A 58 24.54 12.78 -6.77
CA GLN A 58 25.09 12.03 -5.65
C GLN A 58 24.11 11.99 -4.46
N ASN A 59 23.53 13.12 -4.08
CA ASN A 59 22.50 13.16 -3.03
C ASN A 59 21.27 12.29 -3.37
N LEU A 60 20.84 12.31 -4.63
CA LEU A 60 19.77 11.43 -5.11
C LEU A 60 20.20 9.96 -5.03
N HIS A 61 21.42 9.65 -5.46
CA HIS A 61 21.96 8.30 -5.39
C HIS A 61 22.03 7.78 -3.95
N ASP A 62 22.63 8.54 -3.03
CA ASP A 62 22.76 8.18 -1.62
C ASP A 62 21.39 8.00 -0.95
N THR A 63 20.40 8.84 -1.33
CA THR A 63 19.03 8.71 -0.84
C THR A 63 18.37 7.43 -1.35
N LEU A 64 18.50 7.12 -2.64
CA LEU A 64 17.96 5.88 -3.24
C LEU A 64 18.66 4.64 -2.71
N GLU A 65 19.97 4.70 -2.46
CA GLU A 65 20.73 3.63 -1.83
C GLU A 65 20.28 3.41 -0.38
N GLY A 66 20.06 4.49 0.38
CA GLY A 66 19.48 4.44 1.72
C GLY A 66 18.08 3.80 1.75
N PHE A 67 17.24 4.08 0.75
CA PHE A 67 15.96 3.39 0.57
C PHE A 67 16.12 1.88 0.30
N GLY A 68 17.14 1.48 -0.44
CA GLY A 68 17.44 0.07 -0.70
C GLY A 68 18.07 -0.68 0.46
N GLN A 69 18.70 0.03 1.39
CA GLN A 69 19.21 -0.54 2.63
C GLN A 69 18.10 -0.75 3.68
N ASP A 70 16.93 -0.12 3.52
CA ASP A 70 15.77 -0.38 4.36
C ASP A 70 15.14 -1.74 3.99
N ALA A 71 15.77 -2.79 4.53
CA ALA A 71 15.33 -4.17 4.39
C ALA A 71 13.88 -4.38 4.85
N GLN A 72 13.32 -3.50 5.68
CA GLN A 72 11.93 -3.60 6.11
C GLN A 72 10.97 -3.13 5.02
N LEU A 73 11.17 -1.95 4.43
CA LEU A 73 10.33 -1.46 3.33
C LEU A 73 10.32 -2.41 2.14
N LEU A 74 11.50 -2.96 1.82
CA LEU A 74 11.69 -3.95 0.77
C LEU A 74 10.93 -5.26 1.05
N ARG A 75 10.97 -5.76 2.29
CA ARG A 75 10.19 -6.94 2.72
C ARG A 75 8.69 -6.67 2.71
N ASP A 76 8.26 -5.53 3.24
CA ASP A 76 6.85 -5.14 3.33
C ASP A 76 6.26 -4.98 1.92
N THR A 77 7.01 -4.40 0.98
CA THR A 77 6.58 -4.28 -0.43
C THR A 77 6.50 -5.63 -1.14
N LYS A 78 7.39 -6.57 -0.81
CA LYS A 78 7.46 -7.89 -1.45
C LYS A 78 6.43 -8.88 -0.90
N HIS A 79 6.20 -8.86 0.42
CA HIS A 79 5.42 -9.87 1.12
C HIS A 79 4.27 -9.26 1.94
N GLY A 80 4.51 -8.18 2.68
CA GLY A 80 3.52 -7.60 3.60
C GLY A 80 2.29 -6.97 2.94
N LEU A 81 2.47 -6.15 1.91
CA LEU A 81 1.36 -5.50 1.19
C LEU A 81 0.51 -6.51 0.41
N PRO A 82 1.09 -7.49 -0.32
CA PRO A 82 0.31 -8.56 -0.93
C PRO A 82 -0.49 -9.39 0.10
N ASP A 83 0.14 -9.80 1.21
CA ASP A 83 -0.52 -10.59 2.27
C ASP A 83 -1.68 -9.80 2.92
N ALA A 84 -1.45 -8.53 3.25
CA ALA A 84 -2.50 -7.66 3.79
C ALA A 84 -3.68 -7.51 2.82
N THR A 85 -3.40 -7.38 1.52
CA THR A 85 -4.43 -7.29 0.48
C THR A 85 -5.26 -8.58 0.42
N GLU A 86 -4.61 -9.74 0.40
CA GLU A 86 -5.29 -11.05 0.37
C GLU A 86 -6.15 -11.28 1.63
N ARG A 87 -5.67 -10.87 2.81
CA ARG A 87 -6.46 -10.92 4.05
C ARG A 87 -7.67 -9.99 4.01
N LEU A 88 -7.53 -8.78 3.49
CA LEU A 88 -8.64 -7.83 3.35
C LEU A 88 -9.69 -8.35 2.35
N GLU A 89 -9.26 -8.96 1.24
CA GLU A 89 -10.14 -9.64 0.29
C GLU A 89 -10.90 -10.81 0.95
N TYR A 90 -10.22 -11.64 1.73
CA TYR A 90 -10.86 -12.72 2.47
C TYR A 90 -11.90 -12.22 3.47
N VAL A 91 -11.57 -11.18 4.26
CA VAL A 91 -12.51 -10.58 5.22
C VAL A 91 -13.72 -10.01 4.50
N MET A 92 -13.51 -9.34 3.36
CA MET A 92 -14.58 -8.82 2.53
C MET A 92 -15.53 -9.93 2.09
N GLN A 93 -15.00 -10.99 1.48
CA GLN A 93 -15.78 -12.12 0.98
C GLN A 93 -16.53 -12.82 2.11
N THR A 94 -15.84 -13.12 3.22
CA THR A 94 -16.45 -13.85 4.35
C THR A 94 -17.56 -13.04 5.01
N THR A 95 -17.38 -11.72 5.10
CA THR A 95 -18.41 -10.81 5.64
C THR A 95 -19.61 -10.72 4.70
N GLU A 96 -19.38 -10.69 3.39
CA GLU A 96 -20.45 -10.71 2.37
C GLU A 96 -21.25 -12.01 2.40
N GLU A 97 -20.56 -13.16 2.46
CA GLU A 97 -21.20 -14.47 2.59
C GLU A 97 -22.03 -14.60 3.88
N ALA A 98 -21.51 -14.12 5.02
CA ALA A 98 -22.21 -14.14 6.29
C ALA A 98 -23.45 -13.25 6.29
N SER A 99 -23.36 -12.06 5.68
CA SER A 99 -24.49 -11.14 5.51
C SER A 99 -25.58 -11.75 4.62
N ASN A 100 -25.20 -12.31 3.46
CA ASN A 100 -26.15 -12.99 2.55
C ASN A 100 -26.88 -14.14 3.26
N LYS A 101 -26.15 -14.96 4.04
CA LYS A 101 -26.76 -16.01 4.87
C LYS A 101 -27.75 -15.46 5.89
N THR A 102 -27.42 -14.34 6.53
CA THR A 102 -28.29 -13.68 7.52
C THR A 102 -29.55 -13.14 6.87
N LEU A 103 -29.43 -12.51 5.69
CA LEU A 103 -30.56 -12.00 4.91
C LEU A 103 -31.52 -13.12 4.50
N SER A 104 -31.00 -14.20 3.92
CA SER A 104 -31.80 -15.36 3.54
C SER A 104 -32.49 -16.02 4.74
N ALA A 105 -31.82 -16.09 5.90
CA ALA A 105 -32.43 -16.62 7.11
C ALA A 105 -33.58 -15.72 7.62
N ALA A 106 -33.41 -14.40 7.56
CA ALA A 106 -34.45 -13.44 7.93
C ALA A 106 -35.66 -13.52 6.98
N GLU A 107 -35.44 -13.60 5.68
CA GLU A 107 -36.51 -13.78 4.67
C GLU A 107 -37.29 -15.08 4.89
N ASN A 108 -36.59 -16.19 5.15
CA ASN A 108 -37.24 -17.46 5.46
C ASN A 108 -38.07 -17.38 6.76
N MET A 109 -37.56 -16.69 7.78
CA MET A 109 -38.31 -16.47 9.02
C MET A 109 -39.56 -15.62 8.80
N ILE A 110 -39.48 -14.58 7.98
CA ILE A 110 -40.65 -13.78 7.58
C ILE A 110 -41.72 -14.67 6.93
N GLY A 111 -41.37 -15.52 5.96
CA GLY A 111 -42.34 -16.42 5.32
C GLY A 111 -42.98 -17.43 6.28
N LEU A 112 -42.22 -17.92 7.27
CA LEU A 112 -42.76 -18.77 8.34
C LEU A 112 -43.70 -17.99 9.27
N LEU A 113 -43.35 -16.76 9.62
CA LEU A 113 -44.18 -15.87 10.45
C LEU A 113 -45.51 -15.55 9.75
N GLU A 114 -45.51 -15.21 8.46
CA GLU A 114 -46.72 -15.00 7.66
C GLU A 114 -47.60 -16.27 7.60
N SER A 115 -46.97 -17.44 7.47
CA SER A 115 -47.67 -18.73 7.49
C SER A 115 -48.34 -19.01 8.85
N ILE A 116 -47.72 -18.58 9.96
CA ILE A 116 -48.30 -18.70 11.31
C ILE A 116 -49.42 -17.66 11.50
N GLU A 117 -49.22 -16.42 11.06
CA GLU A 117 -50.23 -15.35 11.19
C GLU A 117 -51.51 -15.71 10.44
N SER A 118 -51.40 -16.30 9.24
CA SER A 118 -52.56 -16.73 8.44
C SER A 118 -53.31 -17.94 9.00
N GLN A 119 -52.70 -18.71 9.90
CA GLN A 119 -53.30 -19.92 10.50
C GLN A 119 -53.76 -19.72 11.94
N THR A 120 -53.31 -18.67 12.62
CA THR A 120 -53.70 -18.40 14.01
C THR A 120 -54.98 -17.57 14.08
N SER A 121 -55.90 -17.98 14.93
CA SER A 121 -57.08 -17.18 15.30
C SER A 121 -56.89 -16.44 16.64
N ASP A 122 -55.77 -16.66 17.32
CA ASP A 122 -55.44 -16.00 18.58
C ASP A 122 -54.73 -14.66 18.33
N GLU A 123 -55.40 -13.57 18.69
CA GLU A 123 -54.92 -12.20 18.50
C GLU A 123 -53.61 -11.91 19.26
N LYS A 124 -53.37 -12.56 20.40
CA LYS A 124 -52.10 -12.37 21.12
C LYS A 124 -50.94 -13.00 20.36
N ILE A 125 -51.17 -14.20 19.81
CA ILE A 125 -50.16 -14.89 18.98
C ILE A 125 -49.89 -14.06 17.72
N ALA A 126 -50.94 -13.59 17.04
CA ALA A 126 -50.81 -12.71 15.87
C ALA A 126 -50.03 -11.43 16.21
N GLY A 127 -50.26 -10.84 17.39
CA GLY A 127 -49.50 -9.69 17.89
C GLY A 127 -47.99 -9.96 18.02
N TYR A 128 -47.59 -11.09 18.61
CA TYR A 128 -46.18 -11.47 18.71
C TYR A 128 -45.56 -11.76 17.34
N VAL A 129 -46.31 -12.38 16.43
CA VAL A 129 -45.84 -12.68 15.07
C VAL A 129 -45.56 -11.39 14.29
N ARG A 130 -46.46 -10.40 14.34
CA ARG A 130 -46.23 -9.08 13.72
C ARG A 130 -45.03 -8.36 14.32
N GLN A 131 -44.82 -8.46 15.63
CA GLN A 131 -43.65 -7.90 16.29
C GLN A 131 -42.37 -8.58 15.78
N ALA A 132 -42.32 -9.91 15.76
CA ALA A 132 -41.17 -10.65 15.25
C ALA A 132 -40.87 -10.33 13.77
N HIS A 133 -41.91 -10.16 12.94
CA HIS A 133 -41.76 -9.75 11.55
C HIS A 133 -41.12 -8.36 11.42
N ALA A 134 -41.54 -7.41 12.24
CA ALA A 134 -40.97 -6.06 12.27
C ALA A 134 -39.47 -6.10 12.65
N GLU A 135 -39.10 -6.89 13.66
CA GLU A 135 -37.70 -7.07 14.08
C GLU A 135 -36.85 -7.71 12.95
N MET A 136 -37.38 -8.71 12.23
CA MET A 136 -36.67 -9.29 11.07
C MET A 136 -36.46 -8.26 9.95
N THR A 137 -37.47 -7.43 9.68
CA THR A 137 -37.38 -6.34 8.71
C THR A 137 -36.32 -5.31 9.12
N GLU A 138 -36.23 -5.01 10.42
CA GLU A 138 -35.21 -4.11 10.97
C GLU A 138 -33.80 -4.70 10.81
N ILE A 139 -33.61 -6.00 11.05
CA ILE A 139 -32.35 -6.70 10.79
C ILE A 139 -31.95 -6.57 9.32
N MET A 140 -32.87 -6.87 8.38
CA MET A 140 -32.60 -6.74 6.94
C MET A 140 -32.23 -5.29 6.55
N THR A 141 -32.93 -4.31 7.12
CA THR A 141 -32.64 -2.90 6.90
C THR A 141 -31.26 -2.52 7.45
N ALA A 142 -30.89 -3.00 8.63
CA ALA A 142 -29.58 -2.76 9.24
C ALA A 142 -28.44 -3.39 8.43
N GLN A 143 -28.67 -4.52 7.75
CA GLN A 143 -27.66 -5.13 6.86
C GLN A 143 -27.34 -4.25 5.64
N SER A 144 -28.14 -3.24 5.31
CA SER A 144 -27.78 -2.29 4.24
C SER A 144 -26.46 -1.54 4.49
N PHE A 145 -26.00 -1.41 5.74
CA PHE A 145 -24.67 -0.86 6.07
C PHE A 145 -23.51 -1.73 5.59
N GLN A 146 -23.74 -3.03 5.34
CA GLN A 146 -22.72 -3.93 4.82
C GLN A 146 -22.36 -3.58 3.36
N ASP A 147 -23.30 -3.09 2.55
CA ASP A 147 -23.00 -2.62 1.18
C ASP A 147 -22.01 -1.45 1.21
N LEU A 148 -22.25 -0.45 2.07
CA LEU A 148 -21.34 0.66 2.26
C LEU A 148 -19.97 0.21 2.79
N THR A 149 -19.96 -0.73 3.74
CA THR A 149 -18.72 -1.29 4.31
C THR A 149 -17.92 -2.04 3.24
N GLY A 150 -18.58 -2.81 2.38
CA GLY A 150 -17.97 -3.50 1.25
C GLY A 150 -17.38 -2.53 0.23
N GLN A 151 -18.08 -1.43 -0.09
CA GLN A 151 -17.55 -0.39 -0.98
C GLN A 151 -16.30 0.29 -0.40
N VAL A 152 -16.33 0.65 0.89
CA VAL A 152 -15.17 1.26 1.56
C VAL A 152 -13.99 0.29 1.59
N LEU A 153 -14.22 -0.98 1.93
CA LEU A 153 -13.17 -1.99 1.97
C LEU A 153 -12.56 -2.24 0.57
N ASN A 154 -13.38 -2.33 -0.47
CA ASN A 154 -12.91 -2.38 -1.86
C ASN A 154 -12.04 -1.18 -2.22
N ARG A 155 -12.43 0.03 -1.78
CA ARG A 155 -11.62 1.24 -2.01
C ARG A 155 -10.26 1.15 -1.32
N VAL A 156 -10.23 0.64 -0.08
CA VAL A 156 -8.99 0.43 0.68
C VAL A 156 -8.10 -0.60 -0.02
N ILE A 157 -8.64 -1.74 -0.44
CA ILE A 157 -7.93 -2.77 -1.20
C ILE A 157 -7.26 -2.15 -2.43
N MET A 158 -8.02 -1.43 -3.26
CA MET A 158 -7.50 -0.77 -4.45
C MET A 158 -6.37 0.24 -4.15
N LEU A 159 -6.47 0.98 -3.04
CA LEU A 159 -5.43 1.92 -2.63
C LEU A 159 -4.14 1.20 -2.21
N VAL A 160 -4.27 0.10 -1.47
CA VAL A 160 -3.12 -0.72 -1.04
C VAL A 160 -2.46 -1.39 -2.25
N THR A 161 -3.24 -1.97 -3.17
CA THR A 161 -2.72 -2.54 -4.43
C THR A 161 -2.01 -1.49 -5.28
N SER A 162 -2.54 -0.26 -5.35
CA SER A 162 -1.90 0.84 -6.08
C SER A 162 -0.60 1.30 -5.41
N LEU A 163 -0.55 1.29 -4.09
CA LEU A 163 0.66 1.60 -3.32
C LEU A 163 1.74 0.54 -3.57
N GLU A 164 1.36 -0.74 -3.52
CA GLU A 164 2.24 -1.87 -3.84
C GLU A 164 2.85 -1.73 -5.24
N ALA A 165 2.03 -1.43 -6.25
CA ALA A 165 2.50 -1.24 -7.62
C ALA A 165 3.48 -0.07 -7.75
N SER A 166 3.17 1.05 -7.07
CA SER A 166 4.02 2.25 -7.10
C SER A 166 5.37 2.03 -6.42
N LEU A 167 5.39 1.30 -5.30
CA LEU A 167 6.62 0.94 -4.60
C LEU A 167 7.46 -0.04 -5.42
N LYS A 168 6.83 -1.04 -6.06
CA LYS A 168 7.54 -1.95 -6.98
C LYS A 168 8.18 -1.20 -8.14
N ASP A 169 7.46 -0.28 -8.78
CA ASP A 169 7.99 0.55 -9.88
C ASP A 169 9.15 1.43 -9.40
N LEU A 170 9.03 2.07 -8.22
CA LEU A 170 10.10 2.87 -7.64
C LEU A 170 11.36 2.05 -7.37
N ILE A 171 11.21 0.88 -6.74
CA ILE A 171 12.34 -0.01 -6.44
C ILE A 171 13.00 -0.47 -7.75
N GLN A 172 12.22 -0.88 -8.76
CA GLN A 172 12.76 -1.30 -10.04
C GLN A 172 13.52 -0.17 -10.77
N ARG A 173 12.99 1.07 -10.74
CA ARG A 173 13.62 2.24 -11.37
C ARG A 173 14.88 2.70 -10.65
N SER A 174 14.94 2.52 -9.33
CA SER A 174 16.12 2.84 -8.53
C SER A 174 17.30 1.88 -8.75
N GLY A 175 17.12 0.81 -9.54
CA GLY A 175 18.14 -0.20 -9.80
C GLY A 175 18.29 -1.24 -8.68
N LEU A 176 17.43 -1.16 -7.66
CA LEU A 176 17.33 -2.15 -6.59
C LEU A 176 16.57 -3.38 -7.09
N SER A 177 17.12 -4.57 -6.84
CA SER A 177 16.47 -5.82 -7.22
C SER A 177 15.61 -6.35 -6.07
N LEU A 178 14.29 -6.35 -6.25
CA LEU A 178 13.36 -7.03 -5.34
C LEU A 178 13.63 -8.55 -5.24
N ASP A 179 14.24 -9.12 -6.28
CA ASP A 179 14.52 -10.56 -6.37
C ASP A 179 15.70 -10.98 -5.49
N ALA A 180 16.60 -10.05 -5.17
CA ALA A 180 17.74 -10.27 -4.27
C ALA A 180 17.36 -10.24 -2.78
N ILE A 181 16.16 -9.75 -2.45
CA ILE A 181 15.61 -9.85 -1.10
C ILE A 181 15.22 -11.31 -0.92
N PRO A 182 15.86 -12.07 -0.01
CA PRO A 182 15.42 -13.43 0.27
C PRO A 182 13.93 -13.39 0.59
N ALA A 183 13.17 -14.37 0.07
CA ALA A 183 11.80 -14.57 0.54
C ALA A 183 11.84 -14.54 2.07
N ALA A 184 10.86 -13.94 2.72
CA ALA A 184 10.81 -13.94 4.17
C ALA A 184 10.96 -15.40 4.65
N HIS A 185 12.19 -15.78 5.02
CA HIS A 185 12.43 -16.92 5.87
C HIS A 185 11.96 -16.41 7.21
N GLN A 186 10.64 -16.40 7.41
CA GLN A 186 10.10 -16.32 8.74
C GLN A 186 10.83 -17.43 9.49
N SER A 187 11.65 -17.05 10.46
CA SER A 187 12.26 -18.07 11.31
C SER A 187 11.11 -18.90 11.90
N GLU A 188 11.35 -20.18 12.17
CA GLU A 188 10.33 -21.02 12.78
C GLU A 188 9.78 -20.41 14.10
N ALA A 189 10.55 -19.53 14.75
CA ALA A 189 10.14 -18.74 15.89
C ALA A 189 9.24 -17.53 15.53
N GLU A 190 9.40 -16.91 14.37
CA GLU A 190 8.51 -15.83 13.87
C GLU A 190 7.19 -16.39 13.34
N ARG A 191 7.23 -17.54 12.65
CA ARG A 191 6.04 -18.34 12.32
C ARG A 191 5.26 -18.71 13.57
N LYS A 192 5.95 -19.27 14.57
CA LYS A 192 5.33 -19.59 15.86
C LYS A 192 4.81 -18.35 16.58
N ALA A 193 5.50 -17.22 16.50
CA ALA A 193 5.03 -15.97 17.11
C ALA A 193 3.82 -15.35 16.38
N GLU A 194 3.69 -15.54 15.06
CA GLU A 194 2.50 -15.18 14.28
C GLU A 194 1.33 -16.15 14.51
N GLU A 195 1.61 -17.47 14.57
CA GLU A 195 0.65 -18.52 14.96
C GLU A 195 0.15 -18.34 16.40
N GLU A 196 1.03 -17.96 17.33
CA GLU A 196 0.69 -17.66 18.73
C GLU A 196 -0.05 -16.32 18.90
N LYS A 197 0.10 -15.37 17.95
CA LYS A 197 -0.55 -14.04 18.02
C LYS A 197 -1.93 -13.95 17.39
N GLY A 198 -2.43 -14.99 16.73
CA GLY A 198 -3.73 -14.87 16.09
C GLY A 198 -4.38 -16.20 15.75
N MET A 199 -5.30 -16.63 16.61
CA MET A 199 -6.36 -17.56 16.27
C MET A 199 -7.18 -16.98 15.10
N GLY A 200 -6.77 -17.28 13.87
CA GLY A 200 -7.44 -16.87 12.66
C GLY A 200 -7.30 -17.95 11.60
N PRO A 201 -8.32 -18.16 10.74
CA PRO A 201 -8.22 -19.13 9.66
C PRO A 201 -7.01 -18.81 8.77
N ASN A 202 -6.40 -19.85 8.20
CA ASN A 202 -5.26 -19.68 7.32
C ASN A 202 -5.73 -19.22 5.94
N VAL A 203 -5.59 -17.93 5.65
CA VAL A 203 -6.34 -17.25 4.57
C VAL A 203 -5.51 -16.84 3.36
N THR A 204 -4.18 -16.93 3.43
CA THR A 204 -3.31 -16.53 2.31
C THR A 204 -2.87 -17.73 1.48
N ARG A 205 -2.71 -17.54 0.15
CA ARG A 205 -2.34 -18.64 -0.77
C ARG A 205 -0.98 -19.26 -0.45
N GLU A 206 -0.07 -18.46 0.11
CA GLU A 206 1.27 -18.92 0.50
C GLU A 206 1.23 -19.77 1.79
N SER A 207 0.33 -19.45 2.72
CA SER A 207 0.16 -20.20 3.96
C SER A 207 -0.70 -21.46 3.79
N GLN A 208 -1.62 -21.48 2.81
CA GLN A 208 -2.41 -22.67 2.45
C GLN A 208 -1.57 -23.79 1.79
N LYS A 209 -0.40 -23.48 1.19
CA LYS A 209 0.48 -24.48 0.55
C LYS A 209 1.08 -25.53 1.52
N GLY A 210 1.05 -25.26 2.83
CA GLY A 210 1.56 -26.18 3.86
C GLY A 210 0.51 -26.66 4.85
N THR A 211 -0.78 -26.36 4.62
CA THR A 211 -1.84 -26.69 5.57
C THR A 211 -2.59 -27.94 5.13
N VAL A 212 -2.63 -28.92 6.04
CA VAL A 212 -3.51 -30.09 6.05
C VAL A 212 -4.95 -29.58 6.12
N GLY A 213 -5.52 -29.26 4.95
CA GLY A 213 -6.77 -28.51 4.83
C GLY A 213 -8.04 -29.35 4.80
N SER A 214 -7.91 -30.69 4.74
CA SER A 214 -9.05 -31.59 4.70
C SER A 214 -9.05 -32.59 5.85
N GLN A 215 -10.25 -32.94 6.33
CA GLN A 215 -10.44 -34.00 7.34
C GLN A 215 -9.79 -35.33 6.92
N ALA A 216 -9.65 -35.57 5.61
CA ALA A 216 -8.97 -36.74 5.06
C ALA A 216 -7.45 -36.73 5.30
N ASP A 217 -6.84 -35.54 5.32
CA ASP A 217 -5.41 -35.39 5.61
C ASP A 217 -5.14 -35.51 7.12
N VAL A 218 -6.10 -35.11 7.96
CA VAL A 218 -6.05 -35.34 9.41
C VAL A 218 -6.13 -36.84 9.72
N ASP A 219 -7.04 -37.57 9.08
CA ASP A 219 -7.16 -39.02 9.23
C ASP A 219 -5.89 -39.76 8.73
N ALA A 220 -5.26 -39.28 7.65
CA ALA A 220 -4.01 -39.84 7.14
C ALA A 220 -2.81 -39.65 8.09
N MET A 221 -2.76 -38.53 8.82
CA MET A 221 -1.72 -38.29 9.83
C MET A 221 -1.97 -39.06 11.12
N LEU A 222 -3.22 -39.35 11.47
CA LEU A 222 -3.57 -40.21 12.61
C LEU A 222 -3.20 -41.67 12.33
N ASP A 223 -3.42 -42.14 11.09
CA ASP A 223 -3.01 -43.47 10.64
C ASP A 223 -1.46 -43.64 10.67
N ASP A 224 -0.71 -42.60 10.34
CA ASP A 224 0.76 -42.57 10.43
C ASP A 224 1.29 -42.52 11.89
N LEU A 225 0.51 -41.96 12.82
CA LEU A 225 0.81 -41.93 14.26
C LEU A 225 0.35 -43.17 15.03
N GLY A 226 -0.39 -44.08 14.36
CA GLY A 226 -0.76 -45.39 14.89
C GLY A 226 -1.80 -45.36 16.03
N ILE A 227 -2.70 -44.38 16.04
CA ILE A 227 -3.86 -44.30 16.94
C ILE A 227 -5.16 -44.09 16.16
#